data_AF-A0A6S6YW79-F1
#
_entry.id   AF-A0A6S6YW79-F1
#
_cell.length_a   1.000
_cell.length_b   1.000
_cell.length_c   1.000
_cell.angle_alpha   90.00
_cell.angle_beta   90.00
_cell.angle_gamma   90.00
#
_symmetry.space_group_name_H-M   'P 1'
#
loop_
_entity.id
_entity.type
_entity.pdbx_description
1 polymer ?
#
loop_
_entity_poly.entity_id
_entity_poly.type
_entity_poly.pdbx_seq_one_letter_code
_entity_poly.pdbx_strand_id
1 'polypeptide(L)'
;MHEYTGVGSAVAIRKKRMPTLLLLALSAALVASSPAMAQSAPTRAHGTASPELPARAPAQQSQQAPAAAPAAAAPAAATSAPAGALAPVQKTDIKSQAAYERLLNNSGISLQWLWSAQRGQLSAKDTNDVVRIDGTQANFEGTLKINGEIVSIDSDRFIFRGTILILDAPDKGRRCERTGDYEFRATGKRKYWRLQKMEQCNGLTDYVDIYY
;
A
#
# COMPACT_ATOMS: atom_id res chain seq x y z
N MET A 1 13.79 12.89 -64.17
CA MET A 1 13.08 11.60 -64.24
C MET A 1 14.13 10.51 -64.22
N HIS A 2 14.33 9.87 -63.08
CA HIS A 2 15.17 8.68 -62.96
C HIS A 2 14.35 7.66 -62.19
N GLU A 3 13.92 6.62 -62.91
CA GLU A 3 13.33 5.42 -62.36
C GLU A 3 14.40 4.66 -61.57
N TYR A 4 14.05 4.22 -60.37
CA TYR A 4 14.79 3.17 -59.67
C TYR A 4 13.77 2.17 -59.13
N THR A 5 13.66 1.05 -59.84
CA THR A 5 12.94 -0.15 -59.45
C THR A 5 13.75 -0.90 -58.39
N GLY A 6 13.19 -1.03 -57.19
CA GLY A 6 13.79 -1.76 -56.06
C GLY A 6 12.84 -2.85 -55.57
N VAL A 7 13.19 -4.08 -55.93
CA VAL A 7 12.45 -5.33 -55.73
C VAL A 7 12.29 -5.69 -54.26
N GLY A 8 11.08 -6.10 -53.88
CA GLY A 8 10.74 -6.55 -52.53
C GLY A 8 11.35 -7.90 -52.18
N SER A 9 11.53 -8.13 -50.88
CA SER A 9 11.65 -9.47 -50.32
C SER A 9 10.95 -9.51 -48.96
N ALA A 10 9.77 -10.12 -48.98
CA ALA A 10 8.99 -10.44 -47.80
C ALA A 10 9.63 -11.64 -47.08
N VAL A 11 10.10 -11.44 -45.86
CA VAL A 11 10.54 -12.54 -44.99
C VAL A 11 9.32 -13.10 -44.28
N ALA A 12 8.80 -14.21 -44.79
CA ALA A 12 7.75 -15.00 -44.14
C ALA A 12 8.35 -15.81 -42.98
N ILE A 13 8.08 -15.41 -41.74
CA ILE A 13 8.42 -16.21 -40.56
C ILE A 13 7.29 -17.19 -40.25
N ARG A 14 7.66 -18.46 -40.34
CA ARG A 14 6.87 -19.69 -40.25
C ARG A 14 6.21 -19.83 -38.86
N LYS A 15 4.87 -19.80 -38.82
CA LYS A 15 4.08 -20.21 -37.64
C LYS A 15 4.28 -21.70 -37.37
N LYS A 16 4.94 -22.07 -36.28
CA LYS A 16 4.94 -23.45 -35.76
C LYS A 16 3.65 -23.67 -34.95
N ARG A 17 2.73 -24.45 -35.52
CA ARG A 17 1.67 -25.16 -34.76
C ARG A 17 2.23 -26.51 -34.34
N MET A 18 2.04 -26.90 -33.08
CA MET A 18 2.14 -28.28 -32.60
C MET A 18 1.42 -28.40 -31.24
N PRO A 19 1.00 -29.62 -30.83
CA PRO A 19 -0.41 -29.93 -30.66
C PRO A 19 -0.85 -30.05 -29.20
N THR A 20 -2.17 -29.90 -29.02
CA THR A 20 -2.95 -30.28 -27.85
C THR A 20 -2.76 -31.77 -27.54
N LEU A 21 -2.31 -32.08 -26.32
CA LEU A 21 -2.46 -33.41 -25.74
C LEU A 21 -3.37 -33.30 -24.52
N LEU A 22 -4.60 -33.76 -24.73
CA LEU A 22 -5.58 -34.11 -23.71
C LEU A 22 -5.07 -35.33 -22.94
N LEU A 23 -5.02 -35.25 -21.60
CA LEU A 23 -5.01 -36.43 -20.74
C LEU A 23 -6.04 -36.22 -19.63
N LEU A 24 -7.15 -36.95 -19.76
CA LEU A 24 -8.09 -37.27 -18.70
C LEU A 24 -7.44 -38.22 -17.69
N ALA A 25 -7.65 -37.98 -16.40
CA ALA A 25 -7.83 -39.00 -15.36
C ALA A 25 -8.47 -38.32 -14.14
N LEU A 26 -9.79 -38.47 -13.95
CA LEU A 26 -10.46 -39.44 -13.07
C LEU A 26 -10.06 -39.37 -11.58
N SER A 27 -11.01 -38.81 -10.81
CA SER A 27 -11.64 -39.39 -9.63
C SER A 27 -10.81 -39.58 -8.34
N ALA A 28 -11.23 -38.89 -7.27
CA ALA A 28 -11.97 -39.50 -6.16
C ALA A 28 -12.31 -38.45 -5.10
N ALA A 29 -13.61 -38.26 -4.87
CA ALA A 29 -14.14 -37.54 -3.72
C ALA A 29 -14.11 -38.47 -2.50
N LEU A 30 -13.65 -37.96 -1.35
CA LEU A 30 -13.96 -38.53 -0.04
C LEU A 30 -14.47 -37.41 0.85
N VAL A 31 -15.79 -37.41 0.99
CA VAL A 31 -16.57 -36.71 2.01
C VAL A 31 -16.27 -37.37 3.35
N ALA A 32 -15.91 -36.60 4.36
CA ALA A 32 -15.94 -37.05 5.75
C ALA A 32 -16.67 -36.00 6.59
N SER A 33 -17.78 -36.48 7.13
CA SER A 33 -18.82 -35.85 7.93
C SER A 33 -18.36 -35.33 9.30
N SER A 34 -19.03 -34.27 9.75
CA SER A 34 -18.96 -33.67 11.09
C SER A 34 -19.23 -34.66 12.23
N PRO A 35 -18.95 -34.25 13.47
CA PRO A 35 -20.09 -34.09 14.38
C PRO A 35 -20.12 -32.72 15.07
N ALA A 36 -21.34 -32.19 15.14
CA ALA A 36 -21.72 -31.14 16.06
C ALA A 36 -21.64 -31.67 17.50
N MET A 37 -21.02 -30.91 18.40
CA MET A 37 -21.20 -31.07 19.83
C MET A 37 -21.94 -29.85 20.35
N ALA A 38 -23.16 -30.11 20.79
CA ALA A 38 -24.05 -29.17 21.42
C ALA A 38 -23.89 -29.27 22.95
N GLN A 39 -24.05 -28.11 23.60
CA GLN A 39 -24.61 -27.91 24.94
C GLN A 39 -23.77 -28.30 26.17
N SER A 40 -23.46 -27.27 26.97
CA SER A 40 -24.02 -27.17 28.32
C SER A 40 -23.89 -25.74 28.83
N ALA A 41 -25.04 -25.09 29.02
CA ALA A 41 -25.16 -23.88 29.83
C ALA A 41 -25.43 -24.30 31.28
N PRO A 42 -24.79 -23.66 32.28
CA PRO A 42 -25.34 -23.62 33.62
C PRO A 42 -26.04 -22.28 33.88
N THR A 43 -27.26 -22.41 34.37
CA THR A 43 -28.14 -21.35 34.86
C THR A 43 -27.69 -20.86 36.25
N ARG A 44 -27.80 -19.53 36.45
CA ARG A 44 -28.20 -18.83 37.69
C ARG A 44 -27.22 -18.78 38.87
N ALA A 45 -26.84 -17.55 39.26
CA ALA A 45 -27.04 -17.07 40.62
C ALA A 45 -26.93 -15.53 40.71
N HIS A 46 -27.78 -14.97 41.56
CA HIS A 46 -27.90 -13.56 41.91
C HIS A 46 -26.75 -13.08 42.81
N GLY A 47 -26.43 -11.79 42.73
CA GLY A 47 -25.65 -11.05 43.72
C GLY A 47 -25.47 -9.59 43.26
N THR A 48 -26.47 -8.73 43.44
CA THR A 48 -26.52 -7.70 44.50
C THR A 48 -25.19 -7.00 44.81
N ALA A 49 -25.05 -5.75 44.37
CA ALA A 49 -24.80 -4.56 45.21
C ALA A 49 -23.95 -3.52 44.44
N SER A 50 -24.61 -2.49 43.93
CA SER A 50 -23.99 -1.18 43.66
C SER A 50 -24.04 -0.37 44.95
N PRO A 51 -22.94 0.24 45.41
CA PRO A 51 -23.02 1.32 46.37
C PRO A 51 -23.13 2.67 45.66
N GLU A 52 -24.18 3.35 46.08
CA GLU A 52 -24.59 4.73 45.90
C GLU A 52 -23.49 5.77 46.18
N LEU A 53 -23.53 6.87 45.43
CA LEU A 53 -22.89 8.15 45.76
C LEU A 53 -23.42 8.69 47.10
N PRO A 54 -22.65 9.56 47.77
CA PRO A 54 -23.30 10.76 48.29
C PRO A 54 -22.56 12.05 47.94
N ALA A 55 -23.34 13.03 47.49
CA ALA A 55 -22.96 14.44 47.44
C ALA A 55 -23.29 15.12 48.78
N ARG A 56 -22.35 15.91 49.34
CA ARG A 56 -22.51 17.34 49.65
C ARG A 56 -21.35 17.91 50.48
N ALA A 57 -20.88 19.07 50.04
CA ALA A 57 -20.02 20.07 50.71
C ALA A 57 -20.74 20.68 51.95
N PRO A 58 -20.18 21.62 52.78
CA PRO A 58 -19.17 22.64 52.45
C PRO A 58 -18.12 22.96 53.56
N ALA A 59 -16.99 23.58 53.20
CA ALA A 59 -16.31 24.55 54.07
C ALA A 59 -15.19 25.34 53.37
N GLN A 60 -15.30 26.65 53.52
CA GLN A 60 -14.23 27.63 53.76
C GLN A 60 -13.32 28.06 52.60
N GLN A 61 -13.76 29.18 52.01
CA GLN A 61 -12.91 30.22 51.45
C GLN A 61 -11.84 30.66 52.44
N SER A 62 -10.58 30.55 52.04
CA SER A 62 -9.52 31.46 52.45
C SER A 62 -8.99 32.16 51.20
N GLN A 63 -9.38 33.42 51.07
CA GLN A 63 -8.85 34.36 50.09
C GLN A 63 -7.38 34.62 50.42
N GLN A 64 -6.47 34.27 49.50
CA GLN A 64 -5.14 34.86 49.43
C GLN A 64 -4.94 35.39 48.02
N ALA A 65 -4.81 36.71 47.94
CA ALA A 65 -4.48 37.46 46.74
C ALA A 65 -3.05 37.14 46.27
N PRO A 66 -2.73 37.37 44.99
CA PRO A 66 -1.68 36.65 44.28
C PRO A 66 -0.29 37.24 44.55
N ALA A 67 0.66 36.37 44.89
CA ALA A 67 2.07 36.68 44.72
C ALA A 67 2.38 36.68 43.21
N ALA A 68 2.87 37.82 42.72
CA ALA A 68 3.29 38.02 41.34
C ALA A 68 4.31 36.96 40.90
N ALA A 69 3.89 36.06 40.01
CA ALA A 69 4.81 35.23 39.25
C ALA A 69 5.44 36.08 38.14
N PRO A 70 6.75 35.97 37.88
CA PRO A 70 7.36 36.62 36.73
C PRO A 70 6.71 36.08 35.45
N ALA A 71 6.37 36.99 34.55
CA ALA A 71 5.81 36.69 33.24
C ALA A 71 6.69 35.64 32.53
N ALA A 72 6.23 34.40 32.52
CA ALA A 72 6.75 33.39 31.62
C ALA A 72 6.41 33.87 30.21
N ALA A 73 7.45 34.28 29.48
CA ALA A 73 7.36 34.59 28.07
C ALA A 73 6.60 33.44 27.38
N ALA A 74 5.48 33.78 26.75
CA ALA A 74 4.77 32.86 25.89
C ALA A 74 5.78 32.24 24.91
N PRO A 75 5.86 30.91 24.78
CA PRO A 75 6.65 30.34 23.69
C PRO A 75 6.04 30.90 22.41
N ALA A 76 6.88 31.65 21.68
CA ALA A 76 6.57 32.14 20.36
C ALA A 76 5.91 31.02 19.57
N ALA A 77 4.77 31.33 18.99
CA ALA A 77 4.05 30.44 18.08
C ALA A 77 5.07 29.83 17.12
N ALA A 78 5.32 28.53 17.28
CA ALA A 78 6.12 27.78 16.32
C ALA A 78 5.38 27.93 15.00
N THR A 79 5.94 28.74 14.10
CA THR A 79 5.52 28.83 12.72
C THR A 79 5.63 27.41 12.17
N SER A 80 4.50 26.73 12.05
CA SER A 80 4.42 25.45 11.36
C SER A 80 4.92 25.69 9.95
N ALA A 81 6.13 25.21 9.66
CA ALA A 81 6.67 25.22 8.31
C ALA A 81 5.64 24.57 7.38
N PRO A 82 5.39 25.15 6.19
CA PRO A 82 4.56 24.47 5.20
C PRO A 82 5.18 23.11 4.93
N ALA A 83 4.35 22.07 4.82
CA ALA A 83 4.79 20.73 4.44
C ALA A 83 5.61 20.83 3.15
N GLY A 84 6.94 20.78 3.29
CA GLY A 84 7.87 21.04 2.20
C GLY A 84 7.73 19.97 1.13
N ALA A 85 7.74 20.39 -0.13
CA ALA A 85 7.86 19.46 -1.26
C ALA A 85 9.09 18.56 -1.06
N LEU A 86 8.94 17.27 -1.38
CA LEU A 86 10.03 16.30 -1.26
C LEU A 86 11.23 16.76 -2.11
N ALA A 87 12.43 16.68 -1.55
CA ALA A 87 13.65 16.99 -2.30
C ALA A 87 13.81 15.98 -3.47
N PRO A 88 14.11 16.45 -4.69
CA PRO A 88 14.29 15.58 -5.85
C PRO A 88 15.42 14.56 -5.63
N VAL A 89 15.21 13.33 -6.10
CA VAL A 89 16.26 12.30 -6.14
C VAL A 89 17.25 12.69 -7.23
N GLN A 90 18.52 12.86 -6.86
CA GLN A 90 19.58 13.23 -7.80
C GLN A 90 20.08 12.02 -8.60
N LYS A 91 20.10 10.85 -7.96
CA LYS A 91 20.50 9.57 -8.54
C LYS A 91 19.89 8.45 -7.71
N THR A 92 19.38 7.40 -8.36
CA THR A 92 18.96 6.18 -7.68
C THR A 92 20.19 5.36 -7.27
N ASP A 93 20.30 5.02 -5.99
CA ASP A 93 21.36 4.15 -5.48
C ASP A 93 21.04 2.67 -5.78
N ILE A 94 21.69 2.10 -6.79
CA ILE A 94 21.45 0.74 -7.26
C ILE A 94 22.49 -0.21 -6.65
N LYS A 95 22.07 -1.03 -5.68
CA LYS A 95 22.90 -2.06 -5.03
C LYS A 95 22.61 -3.47 -5.56
N SER A 96 21.53 -3.64 -6.31
CA SER A 96 21.18 -4.91 -6.94
C SER A 96 20.68 -4.72 -8.36
N GLN A 97 21.52 -5.10 -9.33
CA GLN A 97 21.19 -5.04 -10.75
C GLN A 97 19.97 -5.89 -11.11
N ALA A 98 19.86 -7.09 -10.54
CA ALA A 98 18.72 -7.97 -10.79
C ALA A 98 17.39 -7.40 -10.27
N ALA A 99 17.39 -6.72 -9.12
CA ALA A 99 16.19 -6.06 -8.61
C ALA A 99 15.82 -4.82 -9.43
N TYR A 100 16.82 -4.05 -9.88
CA TYR A 100 16.63 -2.94 -10.80
C TYR A 100 15.95 -3.40 -12.10
N GLU A 101 16.45 -4.46 -12.73
CA GLU A 101 15.86 -5.01 -13.96
C GLU A 101 14.43 -5.51 -13.74
N ARG A 102 14.14 -6.15 -12.60
CA ARG A 102 12.78 -6.57 -12.24
C ARG A 102 11.84 -5.39 -12.08
N LEU A 103 12.29 -4.28 -11.49
CA LEU A 103 11.46 -3.09 -11.33
C LEU A 103 11.17 -2.43 -12.68
N LEU A 104 12.18 -2.32 -13.55
CA LEU A 104 12.00 -1.80 -14.91
C LEU A 104 11.09 -2.69 -15.76
N ASN A 105 11.12 -4.01 -15.53
CA ASN A 105 10.28 -4.99 -16.21
C ASN A 105 9.13 -5.51 -15.34
N ASN A 106 8.63 -4.67 -14.44
CA ASN A 106 7.52 -5.04 -13.55
C ASN A 106 6.29 -5.49 -14.37
N SER A 107 5.41 -6.26 -13.73
CA SER A 107 4.20 -6.78 -14.36
C SER A 107 2.90 -6.10 -13.87
N GLY A 108 3.03 -4.99 -13.13
CA GLY A 108 1.91 -4.17 -12.67
C GLY A 108 1.85 -3.92 -11.17
N ILE A 109 0.74 -3.33 -10.73
CA ILE A 109 0.49 -2.92 -9.34
C ILE A 109 -0.91 -3.36 -8.89
N SER A 110 -1.10 -3.63 -7.59
CA SER A 110 -2.43 -3.87 -7.01
C SER A 110 -2.62 -3.21 -5.65
N LEU A 111 -3.89 -3.03 -5.29
CA LEU A 111 -4.40 -2.75 -3.95
C LEU A 111 -5.34 -3.89 -3.55
N GLN A 112 -5.22 -4.44 -2.33
CA GLN A 112 -6.07 -5.57 -1.89
C GLN A 112 -7.57 -5.30 -1.99
N TRP A 113 -7.98 -4.05 -1.78
CA TRP A 113 -9.38 -3.66 -1.77
C TRP A 113 -10.00 -3.68 -3.18
N LEU A 114 -9.16 -3.71 -4.22
CA LEU A 114 -9.56 -3.75 -5.63
C LEU A 114 -9.34 -5.15 -6.22
N TRP A 115 -9.57 -6.20 -5.43
CA TRP A 115 -9.31 -7.60 -5.84
C TRP A 115 -10.16 -8.04 -7.04
N SER A 116 -11.32 -7.41 -7.28
CA SER A 116 -12.15 -7.67 -8.46
C SER A 116 -11.67 -6.93 -9.72
N ALA A 117 -10.76 -5.95 -9.56
CA ALA A 117 -10.16 -5.24 -10.68
C ALA A 117 -9.15 -6.14 -11.41
N GLN A 118 -8.94 -5.84 -12.69
CA GLN A 118 -7.70 -6.27 -13.34
C GLN A 118 -6.49 -5.69 -12.58
N ARG A 119 -5.36 -6.38 -12.67
CA ARG A 119 -4.11 -5.84 -12.13
C ARG A 119 -3.81 -4.50 -12.81
N GLY A 120 -3.45 -3.51 -12.00
CA GLY A 120 -3.09 -2.19 -12.47
C GLY A 120 -1.79 -2.20 -13.25
N GLN A 121 -1.56 -1.13 -14.00
CA GLN A 121 -0.34 -0.93 -14.75
C GLN A 121 0.63 -0.07 -13.94
N LEU A 122 1.93 -0.38 -14.03
CA LEU A 122 3.00 0.43 -13.47
C LEU A 122 4.11 0.56 -14.52
N SER A 123 4.47 1.80 -14.86
CA SER A 123 5.64 2.10 -15.66
C SER A 123 6.79 2.44 -14.72
N ALA A 124 7.96 1.86 -14.98
CA ALA A 124 9.22 2.25 -14.36
C ALA A 124 10.20 2.63 -15.48
N LYS A 125 10.81 3.81 -15.38
CA LYS A 125 11.75 4.33 -16.39
C LYS A 125 12.96 4.91 -15.70
N ASP A 126 14.13 4.53 -16.17
CA ASP A 126 15.37 5.21 -15.81
C ASP A 126 15.55 6.44 -16.72
N THR A 127 15.73 7.62 -16.14
CA THR A 127 15.95 8.87 -16.88
C THR A 127 16.97 9.71 -16.13
N ASN A 128 18.15 9.85 -16.73
CA ASN A 128 19.31 10.54 -16.14
C ASN A 128 19.70 9.97 -14.77
N ASP A 129 19.89 8.65 -14.70
CA ASP A 129 20.25 7.90 -13.48
C ASP A 129 19.22 7.96 -12.34
N VAL A 130 17.99 8.37 -12.63
CA VAL A 130 16.88 8.42 -11.68
C VAL A 130 15.74 7.55 -12.21
N VAL A 131 15.44 6.48 -11.48
CA VAL A 131 14.29 5.62 -11.77
C VAL A 131 13.02 6.31 -11.28
N ARG A 132 12.08 6.51 -12.20
CA ARG A 132 10.75 7.08 -11.94
C ARG A 132 9.69 6.01 -12.14
N ILE A 133 8.71 6.00 -11.24
CA ILE A 133 7.54 5.13 -11.35
C ILE A 133 6.25 5.93 -11.41
N ASP A 134 5.34 5.45 -12.23
CA ASP A 134 3.95 5.91 -12.31
C ASP A 134 3.05 4.69 -12.49
N GLY A 135 2.01 4.56 -11.68
CA GLY A 135 1.09 3.45 -11.82
C GLY A 135 -0.31 3.73 -11.32
N THR A 136 -1.25 2.97 -11.86
CA THR A 136 -2.67 3.07 -11.55
C THR A 136 -3.33 1.69 -11.58
N GLN A 137 -4.17 1.42 -10.59
CA GLN A 137 -5.19 0.38 -10.63
C GLN A 137 -6.55 1.02 -10.36
N ALA A 138 -7.57 0.69 -11.14
CA ALA A 138 -8.91 1.22 -10.92
C ALA A 138 -9.99 0.24 -11.40
N ASN A 139 -11.14 0.30 -10.73
CA ASN A 139 -12.40 -0.30 -11.16
C ASN A 139 -13.56 0.51 -10.55
N PHE A 140 -14.77 -0.04 -10.54
CA PHE A 140 -15.92 0.60 -9.92
C PHE A 140 -15.83 0.67 -8.39
N GLU A 141 -14.96 -0.10 -7.73
CA GLU A 141 -14.77 -0.12 -6.27
C GLU A 141 -13.87 1.04 -5.83
N GLY A 142 -12.86 1.41 -6.62
CA GLY A 142 -12.02 2.56 -6.31
C GLY A 142 -10.81 2.70 -7.20
N THR A 143 -9.83 3.46 -6.72
CA THR A 143 -8.60 3.75 -7.48
C THR A 143 -7.38 3.78 -6.56
N LEU A 144 -6.30 3.16 -7.01
CA LEU A 144 -4.93 3.33 -6.51
C LEU A 144 -4.12 4.09 -7.56
N LYS A 145 -3.38 5.12 -7.13
CA LYS A 145 -2.35 5.79 -7.93
C LYS A 145 -1.04 5.86 -7.14
N ILE A 146 0.09 5.71 -7.83
CA ILE A 146 1.43 5.92 -7.29
C ILE A 146 2.25 6.73 -8.29
N ASN A 147 2.98 7.74 -7.82
CA ASN A 147 3.85 8.56 -8.67
C ASN A 147 5.07 9.05 -7.86
N GLY A 148 6.27 8.87 -8.40
CA GLY A 148 7.49 9.36 -7.77
C GLY A 148 8.78 8.74 -8.28
N GLU A 149 9.81 8.84 -7.45
CA GLU A 149 11.19 8.48 -7.76
C GLU A 149 11.68 7.37 -6.84
N ILE A 150 12.62 6.55 -7.31
CA ILE A 150 13.26 5.52 -6.50
C ILE A 150 14.56 6.07 -5.94
N VAL A 151 14.67 6.07 -4.62
CA VAL A 151 15.86 6.55 -3.89
C VAL A 151 16.95 5.48 -3.91
N SER A 152 16.61 4.22 -3.63
CA SER A 152 17.57 3.11 -3.63
C SER A 152 16.91 1.78 -3.98
N ILE A 153 17.70 0.86 -4.54
CA ILE A 153 17.29 -0.50 -4.93
C ILE A 153 18.30 -1.50 -4.36
N ASP A 154 17.81 -2.32 -3.43
CA ASP A 154 18.52 -3.44 -2.81
C ASP A 154 17.95 -4.76 -3.36
N SER A 155 18.51 -5.90 -2.94
CA SER A 155 18.12 -7.22 -3.48
C SER A 155 16.68 -7.64 -3.13
N ASP A 156 16.19 -7.25 -1.94
CA ASP A 156 14.86 -7.61 -1.42
C ASP A 156 13.92 -6.41 -1.25
N ARG A 157 14.36 -5.19 -1.54
CA ARG A 157 13.58 -3.97 -1.29
C ARG A 157 13.99 -2.82 -2.20
N PHE A 158 13.15 -1.79 -2.23
CA PHE A 158 13.52 -0.47 -2.71
C PHE A 158 12.86 0.61 -1.86
N ILE A 159 13.43 1.81 -1.89
CA ILE A 159 12.87 3.00 -1.26
C ILE A 159 12.25 3.87 -2.35
N PHE A 160 10.94 4.06 -2.25
CA PHE A 160 10.16 4.97 -3.09
C PHE A 160 10.00 6.32 -2.40
N ARG A 161 10.21 7.41 -3.13
CA ARG A 161 9.91 8.78 -2.72
C ARG A 161 8.83 9.36 -3.63
N GLY A 162 7.67 9.68 -3.07
CA GLY A 162 6.59 10.27 -3.85
C GLY A 162 5.24 10.10 -3.18
N THR A 163 4.19 10.09 -3.99
CA THR A 163 2.81 10.06 -3.53
C THR A 163 2.15 8.71 -3.82
N ILE A 164 1.42 8.19 -2.84
CA ILE A 164 0.48 7.08 -2.98
C ILE A 164 -0.91 7.63 -2.66
N LEU A 165 -1.84 7.46 -3.57
CA LEU A 165 -3.23 7.92 -3.45
C LEU A 165 -4.19 6.75 -3.60
N ILE A 166 -5.08 6.57 -2.63
CA ILE A 166 -6.17 5.61 -2.67
C ILE A 166 -7.49 6.37 -2.53
N LEU A 167 -8.42 6.09 -3.44
CA LEU A 167 -9.76 6.66 -3.47
C LEU A 167 -10.82 5.56 -3.45
N ASP A 168 -11.89 5.80 -2.70
CA ASP A 168 -13.16 5.06 -2.70
C ASP A 168 -13.11 3.59 -2.29
N ALA A 169 -11.96 3.07 -1.87
CA ALA A 169 -11.78 1.69 -1.44
C ALA A 169 -11.11 1.65 -0.07
N PRO A 170 -11.52 0.80 0.89
CA PRO A 170 -12.67 -0.09 0.79
C PRO A 170 -14.01 0.66 0.86
N ASP A 171 -14.04 1.85 1.46
CA ASP A 171 -15.26 2.63 1.65
C ASP A 171 -15.39 3.75 0.62
N LYS A 172 -16.60 3.92 0.07
CA LYS A 172 -16.92 5.04 -0.82
C LYS A 172 -16.75 6.39 -0.13
N GLY A 173 -16.13 7.34 -0.83
CA GLY A 173 -15.76 8.63 -0.28
C GLY A 173 -14.45 8.61 0.51
N ARG A 174 -13.82 7.44 0.74
CA ARG A 174 -12.51 7.39 1.39
C ARG A 174 -11.45 8.05 0.50
N ARG A 175 -10.67 8.97 1.08
CA ARG A 175 -9.43 9.47 0.50
C ARG A 175 -8.27 9.16 1.44
N CYS A 176 -7.28 8.46 0.94
CA CYS A 176 -6.03 8.24 1.63
C CYS A 176 -4.88 8.66 0.72
N GLU A 177 -4.28 9.81 1.02
CA GLU A 177 -3.15 10.37 0.29
C GLU A 177 -1.96 10.48 1.21
N ARG A 178 -0.81 10.01 0.75
CA ARG A 178 0.40 9.99 1.56
C ARG A 178 1.60 10.25 0.67
N THR A 179 2.41 11.23 1.06
CA THR A 179 3.59 11.70 0.32
C THR A 179 4.80 11.60 1.23
N GLY A 180 5.86 10.92 0.77
CA GLY A 180 7.04 10.67 1.59
C GLY A 180 7.92 9.56 1.05
N ASP A 181 8.78 9.03 1.93
CA ASP A 181 9.67 7.90 1.66
C ASP A 181 9.08 6.60 2.24
N TYR A 182 9.00 5.59 1.39
CA TYR A 182 8.32 4.32 1.63
C TYR A 182 9.17 3.13 1.18
N GLU A 183 9.36 2.17 2.09
CA GLU A 183 9.97 0.89 1.74
C GLU A 183 8.93 -0.03 1.09
N PHE A 184 9.29 -0.62 -0.03
CA PHE A 184 8.64 -1.76 -0.64
C PHE A 184 9.56 -2.97 -0.51
N ARG A 185 9.06 -4.09 0.03
CA ARG A 185 9.87 -5.27 0.34
C ARG A 185 9.26 -6.55 -0.21
N ALA A 186 10.11 -7.39 -0.81
CA ALA A 186 9.79 -8.75 -1.23
C ALA A 186 10.30 -9.72 -0.16
N THR A 187 9.46 -10.69 0.20
CA THR A 187 9.78 -11.68 1.25
C THR A 187 9.50 -13.10 0.78
N GLY A 188 10.40 -14.03 1.07
CA GLY A 188 10.21 -15.45 0.77
C GLY A 188 10.06 -15.73 -0.72
N LYS A 189 9.02 -16.49 -1.09
CA LYS A 189 8.76 -16.94 -2.47
C LYS A 189 7.84 -16.00 -3.27
N ARG A 190 7.41 -14.87 -2.68
CA ARG A 190 6.47 -13.93 -3.31
C ARG A 190 7.11 -13.30 -4.57
N LYS A 191 6.26 -12.99 -5.56
CA LYS A 191 6.64 -12.34 -6.83
C LYS A 191 6.10 -10.91 -6.89
N TYR A 192 6.23 -10.21 -5.77
CA TYR A 192 5.86 -8.82 -5.60
C TYR A 192 6.60 -8.21 -4.41
N TRP A 193 6.82 -6.91 -4.48
CA TRP A 193 7.20 -6.10 -3.32
C TRP A 193 5.96 -5.47 -2.71
N ARG A 194 5.83 -5.54 -1.39
CA ARG A 194 4.73 -4.95 -0.64
C ARG A 194 5.17 -3.69 0.08
N LEU A 195 4.36 -2.64 0.04
CA LEU A 195 4.51 -1.45 0.89
C LEU A 195 4.62 -1.87 2.36
N GLN A 196 5.62 -1.38 3.10
CA GLN A 196 5.79 -1.77 4.51
C GLN A 196 4.98 -0.90 5.49
N LYS A 197 4.85 0.41 5.21
CA LYS A 197 4.00 1.31 6.01
C LYS A 197 2.54 1.22 5.56
N MET A 198 1.90 0.08 5.84
CA MET A 198 0.57 -0.26 5.33
C MET A 198 -0.57 0.46 6.05
N GLU A 199 -0.39 0.81 7.33
CA GLU A 199 -1.41 1.41 8.19
C GLU A 199 -1.13 2.89 8.43
N GLN A 200 -1.33 3.71 7.40
CA GLN A 200 -1.09 5.15 7.52
C GLN A 200 -2.37 6.00 7.41
N CYS A 201 -3.51 5.39 7.07
CA CYS A 201 -4.78 6.09 6.93
C CYS A 201 -5.87 5.38 7.73
N ASN A 202 -6.46 6.10 8.69
CA ASN A 202 -7.71 5.73 9.37
C ASN A 202 -7.70 4.32 10.00
N GLY A 203 -6.53 3.81 10.39
CA GLY A 203 -6.38 2.49 11.00
C GLY A 203 -6.61 1.31 10.06
N LEU A 204 -6.70 1.53 8.74
CA LEU A 204 -6.85 0.46 7.76
C LEU A 204 -5.49 0.03 7.19
N THR A 205 -5.32 -1.27 6.99
CA THR A 205 -4.14 -1.85 6.36
C THR A 205 -4.28 -1.85 4.84
N ASP A 206 -3.52 -1.01 4.13
CA ASP A 206 -3.54 -0.95 2.67
C ASP A 206 -2.38 -1.76 2.06
N TYR A 207 -2.62 -3.02 1.65
CA TYR A 207 -1.63 -3.78 0.88
C TYR A 207 -1.53 -3.25 -0.55
N VAL A 208 -0.47 -2.47 -0.79
CA VAL A 208 -0.04 -2.05 -2.12
C VAL A 208 1.11 -2.95 -2.56
N ASP A 209 0.91 -3.71 -3.63
CA ASP A 209 1.87 -4.68 -4.15
C ASP A 209 2.33 -4.30 -5.57
N ILE A 210 3.63 -4.30 -5.81
CA ILE A 210 4.25 -4.13 -7.15
C ILE A 210 4.84 -5.47 -7.60
N TYR A 211 4.38 -5.99 -8.73
CA TYR A 211 4.68 -7.34 -9.23
C TYR A 211 5.82 -7.35 -10.23
N TYR A 212 6.57 -8.44 -10.31
CA TYR A 212 7.71 -8.64 -11.22
C TYR A 212 7.92 -10.10 -11.60
#